data_AF-A0A2P4XGC5-F1
#
_entry.id   AF-A0A2P4XGC5-F1
#
_cell.length_a   1.000
_cell.length_b   1.000
_cell.length_c   1.000
_cell.angle_alpha   90.00
_cell.angle_beta   90.00
_cell.angle_gamma   90.00
#
_symmetry.space_group_name_H-M   'P 1'
#
loop_
_entity.id
_entity.type
_entity.pdbx_description
1 polymer ?
#
loop_
_entity_poly.entity_id
_entity_poly.type
_entity_poly.pdbx_seq_one_letter_code
_entity_poly.pdbx_strand_id
1 'polypeptide(L)'
;METDRAWTRTNTASTLTSEPAAPQDDARVEFIRRHVVRTFPSVKIDALNRKFATDAVASRLFDFLHLPDARLLLFTDHGEETSGVVDVYATPPANLFGDITKTKNRPLVTVLYMIKTVKSPVSTTKFHEEIMSGTLEKNALESLALMLHDVFVPLIGNPRNQQMWPEMVTTSIINNVHGFFSSLQITLGQTKGATCLPLPWDQVVMESAAKSSPNGDATNSHSFSSKGQSDFNSVSGLGKDQVHSLEGCLITWTKQIKNILKQDPEALLNQRDHVHQGPMEELRFWAAKAKNLNSIFAQLQSDSIRKVLQYLDASKSTYNVPFAKLCKEVFLARAEANDNKHYLWPLATWFEQLANAQTLPEIRDLFRPIFHSILLIWKSSRFYNTPARLVVLIRQICNEIIRKAMMHLNGEKLFELIDQGELEQVNSMLQVSLQVCAHFKSVYFDYKAKSVTEVPGNPWRIQNNALFIRLDAFLERCHDVLELTQTIYQFQKLAQMEIGGTKGKTLTTSVHQIYADFQETLAQMKNVQYDLMDLDAKHFEDDFYAFRSKNKELERRLASVINQAFDDAKTIVGRFKCLDCFEDLLDRQIIKNELERKHTSLIASHLVPWAW
;
A
#
# COMPACT_ATOMS: atom_id res chain seq x y z
N MET A 1 -58.31 84.06 36.67
CA MET A 1 -57.47 82.95 37.16
C MET A 1 -56.12 83.04 36.48
N GLU A 2 -55.28 84.04 36.80
CA GLU A 2 -54.59 84.32 38.10
C GLU A 2 -53.36 83.42 38.23
N THR A 3 -52.12 83.95 38.09
CA THR A 3 -51.24 84.55 39.15
C THR A 3 -50.94 83.56 40.28
N ASP A 4 -49.72 83.35 40.81
CA ASP A 4 -48.38 83.94 40.61
C ASP A 4 -47.33 82.99 41.29
N ARG A 5 -45.99 83.05 41.20
CA ARG A 5 -44.94 83.95 40.62
C ARG A 5 -43.69 83.07 40.29
N ALA A 6 -42.82 83.39 39.32
CA ALA A 6 -41.60 84.23 39.40
C ALA A 6 -40.58 83.85 40.50
N TRP A 7 -39.25 83.83 40.31
CA TRP A 7 -38.31 84.07 39.17
C TRP A 7 -37.04 83.18 39.43
N THR A 8 -35.99 83.03 38.60
CA THR A 8 -35.16 84.00 37.84
C THR A 8 -34.48 83.38 36.61
N ARG A 9 -34.08 84.23 35.64
CA ARG A 9 -33.15 83.87 34.54
C ARG A 9 -31.70 84.19 34.91
N THR A 10 -30.76 83.37 34.41
CA THR A 10 -29.41 83.81 33.99
C THR A 10 -28.92 82.92 32.83
N ASN A 11 -28.23 83.52 31.85
CA ASN A 11 -27.53 82.79 30.79
C ASN A 11 -26.17 82.29 31.33
N THR A 12 -25.66 81.14 30.84
CA THR A 12 -24.58 81.08 29.80
C THR A 12 -24.14 79.65 29.47
N ALA A 13 -23.58 79.50 28.27
CA ALA A 13 -22.98 78.33 27.64
C ALA A 13 -22.20 77.30 28.50
N SER A 14 -22.22 76.05 28.07
CA SER A 14 -21.00 75.35 27.59
C SER A 14 -21.33 74.07 26.78
N THR A 15 -20.41 73.68 25.90
CA THR A 15 -20.47 72.47 25.07
C THR A 15 -20.21 71.18 25.86
N LEU A 16 -20.96 70.11 25.55
CA LEU A 16 -20.49 68.73 25.72
C LEU A 16 -20.74 67.93 24.44
N THR A 17 -19.79 67.07 24.09
CA THR A 17 -19.74 66.32 22.83
C THR A 17 -20.52 65.01 22.91
N SER A 18 -21.34 64.74 21.88
CA SER A 18 -21.89 63.39 21.65
C SER A 18 -20.80 62.49 21.05
N GLU A 19 -20.48 61.39 21.71
CA GLU A 19 -19.56 60.36 21.19
C GLU A 19 -20.15 59.67 19.94
N PRO A 20 -19.31 59.26 18.96
CA PRO A 20 -19.78 58.43 17.85
C PRO A 20 -20.10 57.02 18.34
N ALA A 21 -21.29 56.51 18.00
CA ALA A 21 -21.70 55.16 18.36
C ALA A 21 -20.78 54.09 17.73
N ALA A 22 -20.55 52.99 18.45
CA ALA A 22 -19.71 51.89 18.00
C ALA A 22 -20.27 51.21 16.72
N PRO A 23 -19.41 50.58 15.89
CA PRO A 23 -19.85 49.90 14.67
C PRO A 23 -20.85 48.77 14.96
N GLN A 24 -21.87 48.63 14.12
CA GLN A 24 -22.77 47.47 14.16
C GLN A 24 -22.05 46.22 13.61
N ASP A 25 -22.14 45.13 14.38
CA ASP A 25 -21.69 43.79 13.97
C ASP A 25 -22.48 43.33 12.72
N ASP A 26 -21.81 42.78 11.71
CA ASP A 26 -22.46 42.32 10.48
C ASP A 26 -23.40 41.14 10.78
N ALA A 27 -24.70 41.35 10.55
CA ALA A 27 -25.75 40.35 10.78
C ALA A 27 -25.50 39.01 10.05
N ARG A 28 -24.77 39.02 8.93
CA ARG A 28 -24.38 37.81 8.19
C ARG A 28 -23.27 37.04 8.91
N VAL A 29 -22.30 37.74 9.52
CA VAL A 29 -21.23 37.12 10.34
C VAL A 29 -21.82 36.57 11.64
N GLU A 30 -22.75 37.31 12.25
CA GLU A 30 -23.51 36.85 13.43
C GLU A 30 -24.39 35.62 13.11
N PHE A 31 -25.03 35.55 11.94
CA PHE A 31 -25.74 34.36 11.48
C PHE A 31 -24.81 33.14 11.37
N ILE A 32 -23.61 33.31 10.81
CA ILE A 32 -22.58 32.27 10.75
C ILE A 32 -22.14 31.87 12.18
N ARG A 33 -21.85 32.84 13.05
CA ARG A 33 -21.43 32.66 14.45
C ARG A 33 -22.41 31.76 15.22
N ARG A 34 -23.72 32.01 15.11
CA ARG A 34 -24.77 31.18 15.75
C ARG A 34 -24.76 29.73 15.30
N HIS A 35 -24.55 29.46 14.02
CA HIS A 35 -24.51 28.10 13.49
C HIS A 35 -23.29 27.34 13.99
N VAL A 36 -22.11 27.99 14.05
CA VAL A 36 -20.90 27.37 14.63
C VAL A 36 -21.11 27.02 16.10
N VAL A 37 -21.61 27.94 16.93
CA VAL A 37 -21.88 27.67 18.36
C VAL A 37 -22.96 26.58 18.54
N ARG A 38 -23.95 26.50 17.64
CA ARG A 38 -24.99 25.46 17.67
C ARG A 38 -24.46 24.07 17.31
N THR A 39 -23.51 23.97 16.36
CA THR A 39 -22.92 22.68 15.96
C THR A 39 -21.77 22.24 16.87
N PHE A 40 -21.04 23.17 17.50
CA PHE A 40 -19.90 22.88 18.37
C PHE A 40 -20.12 23.45 19.80
N PRO A 41 -20.91 22.79 20.68
CA PRO A 41 -21.33 23.35 21.96
C PRO A 41 -20.21 23.66 22.97
N SER A 42 -19.01 23.11 22.77
CA SER A 42 -17.82 23.40 23.57
C SER A 42 -17.14 24.72 23.21
N VAL A 43 -17.45 25.30 22.06
CA VAL A 43 -16.83 26.53 21.55
C VAL A 43 -17.43 27.75 22.24
N LYS A 44 -16.65 28.36 23.14
CA LYS A 44 -17.04 29.61 23.82
C LYS A 44 -17.05 30.77 22.82
N ILE A 45 -18.09 31.60 22.89
CA ILE A 45 -18.30 32.71 21.93
C ILE A 45 -17.12 33.70 21.88
N ASP A 46 -16.44 33.95 23.01
CA ASP A 46 -15.24 34.81 23.07
C ASP A 46 -14.03 34.20 22.34
N ALA A 47 -13.91 32.87 22.36
CA ALA A 47 -12.86 32.16 21.63
C ALA A 47 -13.15 32.16 20.13
N LEU A 48 -14.42 31.98 19.75
CA LEU A 48 -14.87 32.09 18.36
C LEU A 48 -14.69 33.50 17.80
N ASN A 49 -15.00 34.54 18.59
CA ASN A 49 -14.77 35.94 18.23
C ASN A 49 -13.27 36.23 18.01
N ARG A 50 -12.39 35.76 18.91
CA ARG A 50 -10.93 35.86 18.71
C ARG A 50 -10.47 35.10 17.45
N LYS A 51 -11.05 33.94 17.14
CA LYS A 51 -10.74 33.18 15.91
C LYS A 51 -11.18 33.94 14.66
N PHE A 52 -12.40 34.47 14.64
CA PHE A 52 -12.96 35.23 13.52
C PHE A 52 -12.21 36.56 13.26
N ALA A 53 -11.67 37.17 14.32
CA ALA A 53 -10.84 38.38 14.24
C ALA A 53 -9.39 38.13 13.72
N THR A 54 -8.99 36.88 13.45
CA THR A 54 -7.68 36.63 12.81
C THR A 54 -7.76 36.87 11.30
N ASP A 55 -6.77 37.56 10.72
CA ASP A 55 -6.75 37.97 9.30
C ASP A 55 -7.10 36.83 8.34
N ALA A 56 -6.56 35.62 8.58
CA ALA A 56 -6.79 34.44 7.76
C ALA A 56 -8.24 33.94 7.79
N VAL A 57 -9.00 34.17 8.87
CA VAL A 57 -10.41 33.80 9.00
C VAL A 57 -11.31 34.95 8.60
N ALA A 58 -10.97 36.19 8.98
CA ALA A 58 -11.65 37.40 8.55
C ALA A 58 -11.67 37.52 7.01
N SER A 59 -10.54 37.25 6.34
CA SER A 59 -10.46 37.19 4.88
C SER A 59 -11.37 36.11 4.30
N ARG A 60 -11.36 34.87 4.83
CA ARG A 60 -12.23 33.77 4.36
C ARG A 60 -13.71 34.08 4.53
N LEU A 61 -14.09 34.75 5.63
CA LEU A 61 -15.45 35.24 5.87
C LEU A 61 -15.83 36.37 4.91
N PHE A 62 -14.93 37.33 4.69
CA PHE A 62 -15.14 38.42 3.74
C PHE A 62 -15.32 37.90 2.32
N ASP A 63 -14.45 37.00 1.87
CA ASP A 63 -14.51 36.36 0.56
C ASP A 63 -15.84 35.62 0.40
N PHE A 64 -16.19 34.75 1.36
CA PHE A 64 -17.47 34.03 1.34
C PHE A 64 -18.67 34.99 1.32
N LEU A 65 -18.65 36.14 1.99
CA LEU A 65 -19.77 37.07 1.95
C LEU A 65 -19.82 37.92 0.66
N HIS A 66 -18.69 38.27 0.04
CA HIS A 66 -18.65 39.28 -1.03
C HIS A 66 -18.26 38.76 -2.42
N LEU A 67 -17.48 37.69 -2.54
CA LEU A 67 -17.05 37.15 -3.84
C LEU A 67 -18.07 36.13 -4.40
N PRO A 68 -18.55 36.25 -5.65
CA PRO A 68 -19.51 35.31 -6.23
C PRO A 68 -19.00 33.86 -6.32
N ASP A 69 -17.68 33.68 -6.50
CA ASP A 69 -17.03 32.38 -6.67
C ASP A 69 -16.66 31.69 -5.35
N ALA A 70 -16.53 32.44 -4.25
CA ALA A 70 -16.31 31.89 -2.91
C ALA A 70 -17.61 31.30 -2.35
N ARG A 71 -18.00 30.12 -2.86
CA ARG A 71 -19.31 29.50 -2.62
C ARG A 71 -19.37 28.53 -1.44
N LEU A 72 -18.23 28.18 -0.84
CA LEU A 72 -18.12 27.19 0.24
C LEU A 72 -17.39 27.78 1.45
N LEU A 73 -17.89 27.47 2.64
CA LEU A 73 -17.22 27.69 3.91
C LEU A 73 -17.39 26.45 4.79
N LEU A 74 -16.31 25.99 5.41
CA LEU A 74 -16.25 24.79 6.24
C LEU A 74 -15.74 25.15 7.64
N PHE A 75 -16.32 24.51 8.66
CA PHE A 75 -15.92 24.60 10.06
C PHE A 75 -15.72 23.19 10.62
N THR A 76 -14.62 22.94 11.32
CA THR A 76 -14.30 21.65 11.94
C THR A 76 -13.50 21.81 13.23
N ASP A 77 -13.71 20.91 14.18
CA ASP A 77 -12.90 20.73 15.40
C ASP A 77 -11.82 19.65 15.25
N HIS A 78 -11.72 19.04 14.06
CA HIS A 78 -10.90 17.84 13.76
C HIS A 78 -11.18 16.64 14.69
N GLY A 79 -12.35 16.61 15.32
CA GLY A 79 -12.75 15.65 16.34
C GLY A 79 -12.25 15.96 17.75
N GLU A 80 -11.63 17.12 18.00
CA GLU A 80 -11.18 17.52 19.34
C GLU A 80 -12.28 18.27 20.08
N GLU A 81 -13.40 17.57 20.30
CA GLU A 81 -14.66 18.06 20.89
C GLU A 81 -14.45 18.85 22.20
N THR A 82 -13.44 18.49 23.01
CA THR A 82 -13.11 19.14 24.28
C THR A 82 -12.20 20.37 24.18
N SER A 83 -11.62 20.66 23.01
CA SER A 83 -10.71 21.79 22.82
C SER A 83 -11.42 23.15 22.87
N GLY A 84 -12.69 23.20 22.45
CA GLY A 84 -13.43 24.45 22.23
C GLY A 84 -12.85 25.32 21.11
N VAL A 85 -12.03 24.75 20.21
CA VAL A 85 -11.43 25.42 19.06
C VAL A 85 -12.01 24.85 17.77
N VAL A 86 -12.30 25.74 16.81
CA VAL A 86 -12.74 25.40 15.46
C VAL A 86 -11.82 26.07 14.43
N ASP A 87 -11.47 25.33 13.38
CA ASP A 87 -10.81 25.85 12.18
C ASP A 87 -11.81 26.15 11.07
N VAL A 88 -11.49 27.14 10.24
CA VAL A 88 -12.36 27.66 9.17
C VAL A 88 -11.65 27.55 7.83
N TYR A 89 -12.26 26.89 6.84
CA TYR A 89 -11.66 26.67 5.51
C TYR A 89 -12.61 27.08 4.37
N ALA A 90 -12.07 27.62 3.27
CA ALA A 90 -12.81 27.88 2.03
C ALA A 90 -12.76 26.69 1.04
N THR A 91 -11.82 25.77 1.23
CA THR A 91 -11.64 24.54 0.44
C THR A 91 -11.42 23.34 1.38
N PRO A 92 -11.83 22.11 1.02
CA PRO A 92 -11.62 20.95 1.88
C PRO A 92 -10.12 20.64 2.06
N PRO A 93 -9.60 20.57 3.31
CA PRO A 93 -8.23 20.14 3.56
C PRO A 93 -8.09 18.63 3.32
N ALA A 94 -6.91 18.19 2.85
CA ALA A 94 -6.68 16.79 2.44
C ALA A 94 -7.00 15.74 3.52
N ASN A 95 -6.79 16.08 4.79
CA ASN A 95 -7.01 15.19 5.95
C ASN A 95 -8.27 15.55 6.77
N LEU A 96 -9.31 16.13 6.15
CA LEU A 96 -10.51 16.66 6.84
C LEU A 96 -11.17 15.70 7.85
N PHE A 97 -11.12 14.38 7.62
CA PHE A 97 -11.68 13.35 8.51
C PHE A 97 -10.60 12.48 9.22
N GLY A 98 -9.32 12.81 9.04
CA GLY A 98 -8.18 12.06 9.58
C GLY A 98 -7.76 10.81 8.78
N ASP A 99 -6.63 10.23 9.19
CA ASP A 99 -6.05 9.01 8.59
C ASP A 99 -6.71 7.76 9.18
N ILE A 100 -7.47 7.03 8.36
CA ILE A 100 -8.23 5.81 8.73
C ILE A 100 -7.30 4.71 9.28
N THR A 101 -6.01 4.72 8.95
CA THR A 101 -5.07 3.67 9.36
C THR A 101 -4.65 3.75 10.83
N LYS A 102 -4.87 4.89 11.51
CA LYS A 102 -4.30 5.16 12.84
C LYS A 102 -5.35 5.35 13.93
N THR A 103 -5.36 4.37 14.85
CA THR A 103 -6.12 4.30 16.12
C THR A 103 -7.63 4.05 16.00
N LYS A 104 -8.11 3.06 16.77
CA LYS A 104 -9.54 2.66 16.81
C LYS A 104 -10.47 3.61 17.58
N ASN A 105 -9.92 4.63 18.25
CA ASN A 105 -10.58 5.25 19.41
C ASN A 105 -10.63 6.79 19.39
N ARG A 106 -10.36 7.46 18.26
CA ARG A 106 -10.53 8.93 18.18
C ARG A 106 -12.03 9.30 18.08
N PRO A 107 -12.52 10.34 18.79
CA PRO A 107 -13.88 10.92 18.68
C PRO A 107 -14.42 11.23 17.26
N LEU A 108 -15.63 11.77 17.20
CA LEU A 108 -16.37 12.04 15.96
C LEU A 108 -15.96 13.39 15.37
N VAL A 109 -15.28 13.37 14.23
CA VAL A 109 -15.00 14.61 13.49
C VAL A 109 -16.32 15.16 12.94
N THR A 110 -16.68 16.36 13.38
CA THR A 110 -17.89 17.06 12.95
C THR A 110 -17.52 18.21 12.03
N VAL A 111 -18.09 18.24 10.83
CA VAL A 111 -17.84 19.30 9.84
C VAL A 111 -19.15 20.02 9.53
N LEU A 112 -19.25 21.29 9.92
CA LEU A 112 -20.32 22.19 9.49
C LEU A 112 -19.91 22.82 8.16
N TYR A 113 -20.73 22.65 7.12
CA TYR A 113 -20.58 23.32 5.84
C TYR A 113 -21.64 24.40 5.64
N MET A 114 -21.27 25.44 4.91
CA MET A 114 -22.16 26.49 4.41
C MET A 114 -21.90 26.70 2.92
N ILE A 115 -22.96 26.69 2.13
CA ILE A 115 -22.91 26.79 0.67
C ILE A 115 -23.87 27.88 0.18
N LYS A 116 -23.40 28.71 -0.75
CA LYS A 116 -24.27 29.68 -1.44
C LYS A 116 -25.23 28.98 -2.40
N THR A 117 -26.53 29.23 -2.26
CA THR A 117 -27.54 28.74 -3.21
C THR A 117 -27.42 29.42 -4.58
N VAL A 118 -27.04 30.70 -4.62
CA VAL A 118 -26.84 31.51 -5.84
C VAL A 118 -25.37 31.89 -6.03
N LYS A 119 -24.91 32.09 -7.28
CA LYS A 119 -23.56 32.58 -7.58
C LYS A 119 -23.50 34.12 -7.49
N SER A 120 -23.58 34.65 -6.28
CA SER A 120 -23.62 36.10 -6.01
C SER A 120 -22.88 36.47 -4.71
N PRO A 121 -22.66 37.76 -4.43
CA PRO A 121 -22.47 38.24 -3.06
C PRO A 121 -23.69 37.88 -2.19
N VAL A 122 -23.52 37.78 -0.88
CA VAL A 122 -24.60 37.48 0.06
C VAL A 122 -25.29 38.77 0.50
N SER A 123 -26.57 38.88 0.22
CA SER A 123 -27.45 40.01 0.56
C SER A 123 -27.54 40.23 2.06
N THR A 124 -27.45 41.48 2.49
CA THR A 124 -27.59 41.89 3.90
C THR A 124 -28.99 41.67 4.48
N THR A 125 -30.00 41.39 3.64
CA THR A 125 -31.39 41.15 4.06
C THR A 125 -31.88 39.71 3.85
N LYS A 126 -31.29 38.96 2.90
CA LYS A 126 -31.75 37.63 2.47
C LYS A 126 -30.79 36.46 2.76
N PHE A 127 -29.73 36.69 3.53
CA PHE A 127 -28.72 35.68 3.85
C PHE A 127 -29.27 34.35 4.41
N HIS A 128 -30.43 34.36 5.08
CA HIS A 128 -31.15 33.17 5.55
C HIS A 128 -31.65 32.24 4.42
N GLU A 129 -31.92 32.77 3.22
CA GLU A 129 -32.37 32.02 2.03
C GLU A 129 -31.19 31.70 1.09
N GLU A 130 -30.14 32.53 1.14
CA GLU A 130 -28.98 32.46 0.25
C GLU A 130 -27.87 31.52 0.76
N ILE A 131 -27.83 31.24 2.07
CA ILE A 131 -26.87 30.33 2.70
C ILE A 131 -27.57 29.03 3.11
N MET A 132 -27.21 27.93 2.46
CA MET A 132 -27.58 26.57 2.89
C MET A 132 -26.50 26.01 3.82
N SER A 133 -26.86 25.68 5.06
CA SER A 133 -25.97 25.04 6.04
C SER A 133 -26.31 23.57 6.28
N GLY A 134 -25.31 22.73 6.52
CA GLY A 134 -25.52 21.34 6.96
C GLY A 134 -24.29 20.75 7.65
N THR A 135 -24.43 19.56 8.22
CA THR A 135 -23.35 18.84 8.91
C THR A 135 -22.94 17.57 8.17
N LEU A 136 -21.65 17.25 8.24
CA LEU A 136 -21.06 15.99 7.78
C LEU A 136 -20.28 15.37 8.93
N GLU A 137 -20.47 14.07 9.12
CA GLU A 137 -19.78 13.28 10.14
C GLU A 137 -18.69 12.41 9.51
N LYS A 138 -17.83 11.86 10.37
CA LYS A 138 -16.65 11.02 10.09
C LYS A 138 -16.75 10.07 8.89
N ASN A 139 -17.90 9.46 8.64
CA ASN A 139 -18.13 8.52 7.54
C ASN A 139 -18.95 9.17 6.42
N ALA A 140 -18.44 10.22 5.76
CA ALA A 140 -19.16 10.97 4.73
C ALA A 140 -19.78 10.10 3.60
N LEU A 141 -19.16 8.97 3.22
CA LEU A 141 -19.74 8.01 2.26
C LEU A 141 -20.96 7.25 2.81
N GLU A 142 -21.01 6.97 4.12
CA GLU A 142 -22.17 6.39 4.79
C GLU A 142 -23.28 7.42 4.95
N SER A 143 -22.94 8.63 5.38
CA SER A 143 -23.90 9.74 5.47
C SER A 143 -24.54 10.04 4.11
N LEU A 144 -23.76 10.02 3.03
CA LEU A 144 -24.27 10.16 1.66
C LEU A 144 -25.14 8.97 1.24
N ALA A 145 -24.77 7.73 1.60
CA ALA A 145 -25.55 6.54 1.26
C ALA A 145 -26.91 6.51 2.00
N LEU A 146 -26.94 6.91 3.27
CA LEU A 146 -28.15 7.06 4.08
C LEU A 146 -29.02 8.23 3.57
N MET A 147 -28.45 9.42 3.37
CA MET A 147 -29.19 10.57 2.82
C MET A 147 -29.77 10.26 1.43
N LEU A 148 -29.05 9.50 0.61
CA LEU A 148 -29.58 9.01 -0.66
C LEU A 148 -30.74 8.04 -0.44
N HIS A 149 -30.56 6.98 0.36
CA HIS A 149 -31.55 5.93 0.62
C HIS A 149 -32.83 6.43 1.32
N ASP A 150 -32.69 7.23 2.39
CA ASP A 150 -33.78 7.59 3.30
C ASP A 150 -34.47 8.92 2.93
N VAL A 151 -33.79 9.81 2.19
CA VAL A 151 -34.32 11.12 1.82
C VAL A 151 -34.49 11.27 0.31
N PHE A 152 -33.42 11.18 -0.48
CA PHE A 152 -33.52 11.48 -1.92
C PHE A 152 -34.27 10.40 -2.73
N VAL A 153 -34.10 9.11 -2.42
CA VAL A 153 -34.84 8.04 -3.11
C VAL A 153 -36.36 8.17 -2.89
N PRO A 154 -36.89 8.33 -1.66
CA PRO A 154 -38.31 8.60 -1.44
C PRO A 154 -38.81 9.91 -2.08
N LEU A 155 -38.01 10.98 -2.09
CA LEU A 155 -38.39 12.25 -2.70
C LEU A 155 -38.50 12.15 -4.24
N ILE A 156 -37.56 11.48 -4.90
CA ILE A 156 -37.54 11.34 -6.36
C ILE A 156 -38.52 10.25 -6.83
N GLY A 157 -38.68 9.17 -6.06
CA GLY A 157 -39.58 8.06 -6.36
C GLY A 157 -41.07 8.36 -6.15
N ASN A 158 -41.44 9.46 -5.46
CA ASN A 158 -42.83 9.82 -5.19
C ASN A 158 -43.54 10.37 -6.46
N PRO A 159 -44.60 9.71 -6.97
CA PRO A 159 -45.30 10.16 -8.19
C PRO A 159 -45.91 11.57 -8.10
N ARG A 160 -46.18 12.08 -6.89
CA ARG A 160 -46.66 13.47 -6.70
C ARG A 160 -45.60 14.50 -7.08
N ASN A 161 -44.32 14.19 -6.89
CA ASN A 161 -43.21 15.08 -7.22
C ASN A 161 -42.84 15.02 -8.71
N GLN A 162 -43.25 13.95 -9.40
CA GLN A 162 -43.00 13.69 -10.82
C GLN A 162 -44.03 14.34 -11.75
N GLN A 163 -45.11 14.94 -11.23
CA GLN A 163 -46.25 15.46 -12.03
C GLN A 163 -45.86 16.52 -13.08
N MET A 164 -44.75 17.24 -12.87
CA MET A 164 -44.23 18.26 -13.78
C MET A 164 -43.12 17.73 -14.72
N TRP A 165 -42.79 16.43 -14.67
CA TRP A 165 -41.68 15.84 -15.41
C TRP A 165 -42.18 15.00 -16.59
N PRO A 166 -41.66 15.20 -17.81
CA PRO A 166 -41.92 14.30 -18.92
C PRO A 166 -41.44 12.87 -18.62
N GLU A 167 -42.18 11.86 -19.05
CA GLU A 167 -41.91 10.44 -18.76
C GLU A 167 -40.46 10.01 -19.06
N MET A 168 -39.91 10.44 -20.21
CA MET A 168 -38.52 10.18 -20.59
C MET A 168 -37.50 10.81 -19.62
N VAL A 169 -37.82 11.97 -19.04
CA VAL A 169 -36.97 12.67 -18.06
C VAL A 169 -37.05 11.95 -16.71
N THR A 170 -38.25 11.56 -16.28
CA THR A 170 -38.46 10.76 -15.07
C THR A 170 -37.66 9.45 -15.14
N THR A 171 -37.83 8.65 -16.18
CA THR A 171 -37.10 7.38 -16.38
C THR A 171 -35.58 7.59 -16.46
N SER A 172 -35.12 8.68 -17.08
CA SER A 172 -33.69 9.04 -17.11
C SER A 172 -33.14 9.39 -15.72
N ILE A 173 -33.83 10.24 -14.95
CA ILE A 173 -33.42 10.60 -13.58
C ILE A 173 -33.40 9.36 -12.69
N ILE A 174 -34.44 8.52 -12.74
CA ILE A 174 -34.54 7.27 -12.00
C ILE A 174 -33.34 6.36 -12.29
N ASN A 175 -33.02 6.10 -13.56
CA ASN A 175 -31.90 5.25 -13.96
C ASN A 175 -30.54 5.81 -13.54
N ASN A 176 -30.35 7.13 -13.60
CA ASN A 176 -29.12 7.78 -13.16
C ASN A 176 -28.93 7.71 -11.64
N VAL A 177 -30.00 7.93 -10.86
CA VAL A 177 -29.99 7.80 -9.39
C VAL A 177 -29.75 6.34 -8.97
N HIS A 178 -30.38 5.38 -9.64
CA HIS A 178 -30.10 3.94 -9.52
C HIS A 178 -28.61 3.63 -9.71
N GLY A 179 -28.01 4.10 -10.81
CA GLY A 179 -26.62 3.87 -11.16
C GLY A 179 -25.65 4.48 -10.13
N PHE A 180 -25.96 5.70 -9.67
CA PHE A 180 -25.19 6.36 -8.62
C PHE A 180 -25.30 5.65 -7.27
N PHE A 181 -26.51 5.29 -6.83
CA PHE A 181 -26.74 4.54 -5.59
C PHE A 181 -26.04 3.17 -5.61
N SER A 182 -26.15 2.43 -6.72
CA SER A 182 -25.48 1.14 -6.91
C SER A 182 -23.95 1.28 -6.85
N SER A 183 -23.42 2.33 -7.47
CA SER A 183 -21.97 2.64 -7.44
C SER A 183 -21.52 3.02 -6.03
N LEU A 184 -22.29 3.84 -5.31
CA LEU A 184 -21.99 4.26 -3.94
C LEU A 184 -22.02 3.08 -2.96
N GLN A 185 -23.01 2.17 -3.07
CA GLN A 185 -23.05 0.92 -2.30
C GLN A 185 -21.83 0.03 -2.59
N ILE A 186 -21.40 -0.08 -3.86
CA ILE A 186 -20.20 -0.82 -4.25
C ILE A 186 -18.93 -0.20 -3.62
N THR A 187 -18.74 1.11 -3.74
CA THR A 187 -17.60 1.83 -3.16
C THR A 187 -17.59 1.72 -1.63
N LEU A 188 -18.74 1.86 -0.97
CA LEU A 188 -18.85 1.72 0.49
C LEU A 188 -18.58 0.28 0.97
N GLY A 189 -18.90 -0.74 0.16
CA GLY A 189 -18.44 -2.10 0.39
C GLY A 189 -16.92 -2.20 0.29
N GLN A 190 -16.34 -1.65 -0.78
CA GLN A 190 -14.91 -1.70 -1.06
C GLN A 190 -14.07 -1.05 0.05
N THR A 191 -14.47 0.11 0.57
CA THR A 191 -13.78 0.75 1.73
C THR A 191 -13.84 -0.10 3.00
N LYS A 192 -14.87 -0.94 3.15
CA LYS A 192 -15.01 -1.92 4.25
C LYS A 192 -14.33 -3.26 3.95
N GLY A 193 -13.70 -3.43 2.79
CA GLY A 193 -13.11 -4.70 2.34
C GLY A 193 -14.14 -5.81 2.15
N ALA A 194 -15.30 -5.49 1.56
CA ALA A 194 -16.37 -6.42 1.21
C ALA A 194 -17.00 -6.07 -0.15
N THR A 195 -17.43 -7.07 -0.92
CA THR A 195 -18.11 -6.83 -2.18
C THR A 195 -19.62 -6.78 -1.95
N CYS A 196 -20.20 -5.59 -2.14
CA CYS A 196 -21.64 -5.40 -2.11
C CYS A 196 -22.30 -5.79 -3.43
N LEU A 197 -23.48 -6.40 -3.32
CA LEU A 197 -24.41 -6.72 -4.40
C LEU A 197 -25.59 -5.73 -4.32
N PRO A 198 -25.56 -4.59 -5.04
CA PRO A 198 -26.55 -3.53 -4.89
C PRO A 198 -27.94 -4.00 -5.34
N LEU A 199 -28.97 -3.66 -4.57
CA LEU A 199 -30.36 -3.97 -4.88
C LEU A 199 -31.04 -2.79 -5.61
N PRO A 200 -32.01 -3.06 -6.51
CA PRO A 200 -32.78 -2.01 -7.15
C PRO A 200 -33.64 -1.26 -6.13
N TRP A 201 -33.70 0.07 -6.28
CA TRP A 201 -34.36 0.97 -5.34
C TRP A 201 -35.88 0.74 -5.22
N ASP A 202 -36.51 0.04 -6.18
CA ASP A 202 -37.95 -0.25 -6.18
C ASP A 202 -38.33 -1.17 -5.03
N GLN A 203 -37.41 -2.03 -4.59
CA GLN A 203 -37.61 -2.83 -3.38
C GLN A 203 -37.54 -1.99 -2.10
N VAL A 204 -36.74 -0.91 -2.08
CA VAL A 204 -36.75 0.08 -0.98
C VAL A 204 -38.08 0.83 -0.96
N VAL A 205 -38.58 1.27 -2.12
CA VAL A 205 -39.90 1.91 -2.24
C VAL A 205 -41.03 0.95 -1.83
N MET A 206 -41.01 -0.31 -2.27
CA MET A 206 -41.99 -1.32 -1.88
C MET A 206 -41.94 -1.67 -0.39
N GLU A 207 -40.75 -1.82 0.21
CA GLU A 207 -40.63 -2.07 1.65
C GLU A 207 -41.07 -0.86 2.48
N SER A 208 -40.77 0.37 2.05
CA SER A 208 -41.26 1.59 2.69
C SER A 208 -42.78 1.70 2.59
N ALA A 209 -43.36 1.42 1.43
CA ALA A 209 -44.81 1.37 1.24
C ALA A 209 -45.47 0.32 2.15
N ALA A 210 -44.94 -0.91 2.19
CA ALA A 210 -45.45 -1.99 3.04
C ALA A 210 -45.35 -1.66 4.55
N LYS A 211 -44.31 -0.95 4.99
CA LYS A 211 -44.16 -0.48 6.38
C LYS A 211 -45.04 0.73 6.71
N SER A 212 -45.58 1.43 5.70
CA SER A 212 -46.41 2.63 5.86
C SER A 212 -47.92 2.37 5.93
N SER A 213 -48.37 1.12 5.78
CA SER A 213 -49.79 0.76 5.89
C SER A 213 -50.25 0.80 7.36
N PRO A 214 -51.22 1.64 7.75
CA PRO A 214 -51.71 1.69 9.13
C PRO A 214 -52.56 0.46 9.47
N ASN A 215 -52.63 0.13 10.76
CA ASN A 215 -53.44 -0.97 11.28
C ASN A 215 -54.93 -0.80 10.94
N GLY A 216 -55.56 -1.88 10.49
CA GLY A 216 -57.01 -1.97 10.24
C GLY A 216 -57.55 -3.34 10.65
N ASP A 217 -57.97 -3.41 11.92
CA ASP A 217 -58.82 -4.41 12.60
C ASP A 217 -58.76 -5.91 12.24
N ALA A 218 -58.60 -6.71 13.28
CA ALA A 218 -58.86 -8.15 13.23
C ALA A 218 -60.35 -8.45 13.41
N THR A 219 -60.94 -9.29 12.56
CA THR A 219 -62.08 -10.16 12.91
C THR A 219 -62.19 -11.38 11.99
N ASN A 220 -62.72 -12.46 12.55
CA ASN A 220 -63.28 -13.66 11.89
C ASN A 220 -62.39 -14.46 10.92
N SER A 221 -61.85 -15.56 11.46
CA SER A 221 -61.53 -16.76 10.71
C SER A 221 -62.77 -17.40 10.08
N HIS A 222 -62.69 -17.83 8.82
CA HIS A 222 -63.32 -19.07 8.36
C HIS A 222 -62.60 -19.63 7.12
N SER A 223 -62.56 -20.95 7.01
CA SER A 223 -61.85 -21.69 5.97
C SER A 223 -62.77 -22.13 4.82
N PHE A 224 -62.35 -21.97 3.57
CA PHE A 224 -62.39 -23.08 2.60
C PHE A 224 -61.39 -22.89 1.44
N SER A 225 -61.45 -23.78 0.44
CA SER A 225 -60.38 -24.02 -0.54
C SER A 225 -60.76 -23.71 -2.01
N SER A 226 -59.71 -23.54 -2.83
CA SER A 226 -59.61 -23.99 -4.23
C SER A 226 -60.04 -23.06 -5.39
N LYS A 227 -59.09 -22.91 -6.35
CA LYS A 227 -59.21 -22.47 -7.78
C LYS A 227 -59.42 -20.98 -8.10
N GLY A 228 -58.95 -20.62 -9.32
CA GLY A 228 -58.72 -19.26 -9.82
C GLY A 228 -57.36 -18.74 -9.33
N GLN A 229 -56.26 -18.69 -10.08
CA GLN A 229 -56.00 -18.55 -11.53
C GLN A 229 -56.49 -17.21 -12.12
N SER A 230 -55.51 -16.48 -12.70
CA SER A 230 -55.60 -15.19 -13.39
C SER A 230 -56.32 -14.03 -12.69
N ASP A 231 -55.54 -13.16 -12.05
CA ASP A 231 -55.62 -11.72 -12.29
C ASP A 231 -54.27 -11.04 -12.03
N PHE A 232 -53.44 -10.94 -13.08
CA PHE A 232 -52.12 -10.29 -13.05
C PHE A 232 -51.82 -9.56 -14.39
N ASN A 233 -52.86 -9.27 -15.17
CA ASN A 233 -52.73 -9.06 -16.63
C ASN A 233 -53.15 -7.65 -17.09
N SER A 234 -53.19 -6.68 -16.18
CA SER A 234 -53.57 -5.27 -16.43
C SER A 234 -52.39 -4.29 -16.48
N VAL A 235 -51.13 -4.79 -16.40
CA VAL A 235 -49.91 -3.96 -16.40
C VAL A 235 -48.85 -4.52 -17.36
N SER A 236 -49.21 -4.63 -18.65
CA SER A 236 -48.40 -5.29 -19.70
C SER A 236 -47.12 -4.53 -20.13
N GLY A 237 -46.91 -3.31 -19.62
CA GLY A 237 -45.71 -2.49 -19.82
C GLY A 237 -44.69 -2.70 -18.71
N LEU A 238 -44.95 -2.09 -17.53
CA LEU A 238 -44.01 -1.97 -16.40
C LEU A 238 -43.34 -3.29 -15.97
N GLY A 239 -43.99 -4.44 -16.15
CA GLY A 239 -43.40 -5.75 -15.86
C GLY A 239 -42.14 -6.07 -16.69
N LYS A 240 -42.05 -5.57 -17.94
CA LYS A 240 -40.86 -5.76 -18.79
C LYS A 240 -39.71 -4.88 -18.33
N ASP A 241 -39.98 -3.62 -18.03
CA ASP A 241 -38.97 -2.66 -17.55
C ASP A 241 -38.44 -3.08 -16.18
N GLN A 242 -39.30 -3.62 -15.31
CA GLN A 242 -38.91 -4.24 -14.04
C GLN A 242 -38.01 -5.47 -14.26
N VAL A 243 -38.33 -6.37 -15.21
CA VAL A 243 -37.43 -7.48 -15.57
C VAL A 243 -36.07 -6.96 -16.02
N HIS A 244 -36.01 -6.00 -16.94
CA HIS A 244 -34.74 -5.49 -17.47
C HIS A 244 -33.89 -4.75 -16.41
N SER A 245 -34.52 -4.04 -15.46
CA SER A 245 -33.83 -3.46 -14.30
C SER A 245 -33.19 -4.53 -13.40
N LEU A 246 -33.94 -5.61 -13.13
CA LEU A 246 -33.46 -6.75 -12.34
C LEU A 246 -32.35 -7.54 -13.07
N GLU A 247 -32.43 -7.69 -14.40
CA GLU A 247 -31.37 -8.26 -15.23
C GLU A 247 -30.09 -7.40 -15.19
N GLY A 248 -30.22 -6.07 -15.25
CA GLY A 248 -29.09 -5.14 -15.08
C GLY A 248 -28.40 -5.26 -13.70
N CYS A 249 -29.18 -5.47 -12.64
CA CYS A 249 -28.65 -5.78 -11.31
C CYS A 249 -27.90 -7.13 -11.31
N LEU A 250 -28.47 -8.17 -11.93
CA LEU A 250 -27.88 -9.51 -12.00
C LEU A 250 -26.56 -9.53 -12.82
N ILE A 251 -26.47 -8.73 -13.88
CA ILE A 251 -25.23 -8.49 -14.65
C ILE A 251 -24.18 -7.80 -13.77
N THR A 252 -24.58 -6.81 -12.98
CA THR A 252 -23.70 -6.09 -12.05
C THR A 252 -23.16 -7.03 -10.96
N TRP A 253 -24.02 -7.85 -10.35
CA TRP A 253 -23.62 -8.88 -9.39
C TRP A 253 -22.67 -9.89 -10.01
N THR A 254 -22.95 -10.32 -11.25
CA THR A 254 -22.09 -11.24 -12.02
C THR A 254 -20.68 -10.66 -12.21
N LYS A 255 -20.56 -9.37 -12.56
CA LYS A 255 -19.27 -8.67 -12.70
C LYS A 255 -18.53 -8.59 -11.36
N GLN A 256 -19.23 -8.19 -10.30
CA GLN A 256 -18.68 -8.04 -8.95
C GLN A 256 -18.14 -9.36 -8.39
N ILE A 257 -18.93 -10.44 -8.49
CA ILE A 257 -18.55 -11.77 -8.00
C ILE A 257 -17.37 -12.34 -8.81
N LYS A 258 -17.42 -12.25 -10.15
CA LYS A 258 -16.32 -12.73 -11.01
C LYS A 258 -15.01 -11.98 -10.77
N ASN A 259 -15.05 -10.73 -10.31
CA ASN A 259 -13.85 -9.99 -9.94
C ASN A 259 -13.14 -10.63 -8.72
N ILE A 260 -13.89 -11.03 -7.69
CA ILE A 260 -13.34 -11.67 -6.49
C ILE A 260 -12.92 -13.13 -6.74
N LEU A 261 -13.65 -13.87 -7.57
CA LEU A 261 -13.25 -15.23 -7.96
C LEU A 261 -11.91 -15.23 -8.72
N LYS A 262 -11.66 -14.22 -9.56
CA LYS A 262 -10.41 -14.04 -10.32
C LYS A 262 -9.18 -13.62 -9.50
N GLN A 263 -9.34 -13.21 -8.24
CA GLN A 263 -8.20 -12.86 -7.39
C GLN A 263 -7.42 -14.12 -7.01
N ASP A 264 -6.09 -14.13 -7.19
CA ASP A 264 -5.22 -15.25 -6.83
C ASP A 264 -3.91 -14.76 -6.17
N PRO A 265 -3.32 -15.48 -5.18
CA PRO A 265 -2.05 -15.12 -4.57
C PRO A 265 -0.88 -14.95 -5.53
N GLU A 266 -0.86 -15.63 -6.69
CA GLU A 266 0.20 -15.41 -7.68
C GLU A 266 0.22 -13.96 -8.22
N ALA A 267 -0.89 -13.24 -8.16
CA ALA A 267 -0.91 -11.82 -8.51
C ALA A 267 -0.05 -10.95 -7.56
N LEU A 268 0.13 -11.36 -6.30
CA LEU A 268 0.97 -10.65 -5.31
C LEU A 268 2.46 -10.67 -5.70
N LEU A 269 2.91 -11.74 -6.35
CA LEU A 269 4.28 -11.85 -6.87
C LEU A 269 4.50 -11.12 -8.21
N ASN A 270 3.42 -10.69 -8.86
CA ASN A 270 3.42 -10.07 -10.18
C ASN A 270 2.93 -8.61 -10.16
N GLN A 271 2.74 -8.02 -8.98
CA GLN A 271 2.45 -6.59 -8.83
C GLN A 271 3.69 -5.78 -9.25
N ARG A 272 3.48 -4.80 -10.13
CA ARG A 272 4.58 -4.08 -10.81
C ARG A 272 5.27 -3.02 -9.96
N ASP A 273 4.71 -2.69 -8.80
CA ASP A 273 5.12 -1.52 -8.01
C ASP A 273 6.34 -1.80 -7.10
N HIS A 274 7.24 -2.70 -7.53
CA HIS A 274 8.55 -3.06 -6.95
C HIS A 274 8.62 -3.51 -5.47
N VAL A 275 7.55 -3.39 -4.68
CA VAL A 275 7.51 -3.88 -3.29
C VAL A 275 7.35 -5.41 -3.29
N HIS A 276 8.48 -6.12 -3.26
CA HIS A 276 8.56 -7.57 -3.12
C HIS A 276 7.95 -8.04 -1.79
N GLN A 277 6.70 -8.46 -1.82
CA GLN A 277 5.93 -8.78 -0.61
C GLN A 277 6.45 -10.01 0.14
N GLY A 278 6.46 -9.90 1.47
CA GLY A 278 6.77 -10.97 2.41
C GLY A 278 5.56 -11.86 2.75
N PRO A 279 5.76 -12.96 3.48
CA PRO A 279 4.79 -14.08 3.58
C PRO A 279 3.51 -13.77 4.38
N MET A 280 3.48 -12.63 5.07
CA MET A 280 2.28 -12.13 5.73
C MET A 280 1.19 -11.72 4.74
N GLU A 281 1.55 -11.31 3.50
CA GLU A 281 0.54 -10.87 2.53
C GLU A 281 -0.31 -12.01 1.96
N GLU A 282 0.21 -13.24 1.85
CA GLU A 282 -0.64 -14.38 1.51
C GLU A 282 -1.66 -14.68 2.63
N LEU A 283 -1.27 -14.58 3.91
CA LEU A 283 -2.20 -14.73 5.04
C LEU A 283 -3.28 -13.64 5.04
N ARG A 284 -2.89 -12.38 4.78
CA ARG A 284 -3.81 -11.24 4.65
C ARG A 284 -4.75 -11.41 3.45
N PHE A 285 -4.23 -11.85 2.31
CA PHE A 285 -5.02 -12.18 1.12
C PHE A 285 -6.08 -13.24 1.41
N TRP A 286 -5.70 -14.38 2.01
CA TRP A 286 -6.67 -15.44 2.32
C TRP A 286 -7.69 -15.01 3.37
N ALA A 287 -7.28 -14.24 4.39
CA ALA A 287 -8.20 -13.65 5.34
C ALA A 287 -9.21 -12.68 4.69
N ALA A 288 -8.77 -11.85 3.73
CA ALA A 288 -9.60 -10.91 2.99
C ALA A 288 -10.53 -11.62 1.99
N LYS A 289 -10.01 -12.55 1.17
CA LYS A 289 -10.80 -13.33 0.20
C LYS A 289 -11.86 -14.18 0.92
N ALA A 290 -11.52 -14.77 2.06
CA ALA A 290 -12.48 -15.46 2.93
C ALA A 290 -13.54 -14.51 3.49
N LYS A 291 -13.15 -13.37 4.11
CA LYS A 291 -14.11 -12.37 4.62
C LYS A 291 -15.10 -11.94 3.54
N ASN A 292 -14.59 -11.65 2.34
CA ASN A 292 -15.39 -11.18 1.23
C ASN A 292 -16.33 -12.27 0.68
N LEU A 293 -15.84 -13.49 0.42
CA LEU A 293 -16.69 -14.59 -0.06
C LEU A 293 -17.75 -15.03 0.97
N ASN A 294 -17.49 -14.93 2.28
CA ASN A 294 -18.52 -15.09 3.31
C ASN A 294 -19.58 -13.96 3.24
N SER A 295 -19.17 -12.72 3.02
CA SER A 295 -20.08 -11.56 2.88
C SER A 295 -20.94 -11.63 1.61
N ILE A 296 -20.36 -12.01 0.47
CA ILE A 296 -21.10 -12.30 -0.78
C ILE A 296 -22.12 -13.42 -0.54
N PHE A 297 -21.70 -14.52 0.09
CA PHE A 297 -22.59 -15.65 0.37
C PHE A 297 -23.77 -15.27 1.28
N ALA A 298 -23.54 -14.46 2.32
CA ALA A 298 -24.60 -13.96 3.19
C ALA A 298 -25.60 -13.07 2.42
N GLN A 299 -25.13 -12.19 1.53
CA GLN A 299 -25.99 -11.39 0.66
C GLN A 299 -26.81 -12.27 -0.29
N LEU A 300 -26.19 -13.26 -0.95
CA LEU A 300 -26.88 -14.22 -1.83
C LEU A 300 -27.94 -15.06 -1.09
N GLN A 301 -27.84 -15.21 0.23
CA GLN A 301 -28.83 -15.88 1.06
C GLN A 301 -29.94 -14.96 1.59
N SER A 302 -29.87 -13.64 1.39
CA SER A 302 -30.90 -12.68 1.82
C SER A 302 -32.23 -12.84 1.08
N ASP A 303 -33.34 -12.57 1.76
CA ASP A 303 -34.67 -12.70 1.16
C ASP A 303 -34.89 -11.76 -0.02
N SER A 304 -34.32 -10.56 0.01
CA SER A 304 -34.43 -9.59 -1.09
C SER A 304 -33.76 -10.10 -2.37
N ILE A 305 -32.54 -10.65 -2.28
CA ILE A 305 -31.89 -11.30 -3.44
C ILE A 305 -32.63 -12.58 -3.86
N ARG A 306 -33.13 -13.40 -2.92
CA ARG A 306 -33.94 -14.57 -3.26
C ARG A 306 -35.22 -14.21 -4.04
N LYS A 307 -35.92 -13.15 -3.63
CA LYS A 307 -37.11 -12.62 -4.33
C LYS A 307 -36.76 -12.16 -5.76
N VAL A 308 -35.64 -11.46 -5.95
CA VAL A 308 -35.16 -11.07 -7.29
C VAL A 308 -34.97 -12.31 -8.19
N LEU A 309 -34.26 -13.32 -7.68
CA LEU A 309 -33.96 -14.54 -8.46
C LEU A 309 -35.23 -15.35 -8.78
N GLN A 310 -36.18 -15.45 -7.83
CA GLN A 310 -37.47 -16.11 -8.04
C GLN A 310 -38.33 -15.39 -9.10
N TYR A 311 -38.38 -14.05 -9.07
CA TYR A 311 -39.11 -13.25 -10.05
C TYR A 311 -38.50 -13.40 -11.45
N LEU A 312 -37.17 -13.32 -11.57
CA LEU A 312 -36.47 -13.54 -12.84
C LEU A 312 -36.65 -14.97 -13.38
N ASP A 313 -36.87 -15.97 -12.53
CA ASP A 313 -37.14 -17.36 -12.93
C ASP A 313 -38.56 -17.51 -13.49
N ALA A 314 -39.56 -16.94 -12.81
CA ALA A 314 -40.94 -16.89 -13.28
C ALA A 314 -41.06 -16.17 -14.64
N SER A 315 -40.30 -15.08 -14.81
CA SER A 315 -40.17 -14.32 -16.05
C SER A 315 -39.25 -14.98 -17.11
N LYS A 316 -38.70 -16.16 -16.82
CA LYS A 316 -37.83 -16.97 -17.72
C LYS A 316 -36.58 -16.23 -18.23
N SER A 317 -35.97 -15.38 -17.39
CA SER A 317 -34.75 -14.65 -17.75
C SER A 317 -33.59 -15.59 -18.12
N THR A 318 -32.89 -15.27 -19.21
CA THR A 318 -31.75 -16.05 -19.69
C THR A 318 -30.52 -15.97 -18.77
N TYR A 319 -30.46 -14.96 -17.90
CA TYR A 319 -29.35 -14.73 -16.98
C TYR A 319 -29.36 -15.61 -15.72
N ASN A 320 -30.51 -16.18 -15.34
CA ASN A 320 -30.65 -16.99 -14.13
C ASN A 320 -29.78 -18.25 -14.14
N VAL A 321 -29.76 -19.01 -15.24
CA VAL A 321 -28.99 -20.27 -15.32
C VAL A 321 -27.46 -20.04 -15.25
N PRO A 322 -26.88 -19.05 -15.95
CA PRO A 322 -25.49 -18.63 -15.71
C PRO A 322 -25.22 -18.18 -14.27
N PHE A 323 -26.12 -17.43 -13.63
CA PHE A 323 -25.92 -16.96 -12.27
C PHE A 323 -26.01 -18.09 -11.22
N ALA A 324 -26.88 -19.08 -11.43
CA ALA A 324 -26.96 -20.26 -10.59
C ALA A 324 -25.68 -21.14 -10.64
N LYS A 325 -24.94 -21.12 -11.76
CA LYS A 325 -23.60 -21.72 -11.85
C LYS A 325 -22.58 -20.90 -11.05
N LEU A 326 -22.58 -19.58 -11.21
CA LEU A 326 -21.71 -18.66 -10.47
C LEU A 326 -21.88 -18.77 -8.95
N CYS A 327 -23.11 -19.00 -8.46
CA CYS A 327 -23.37 -19.24 -7.04
C CYS A 327 -22.71 -20.54 -6.51
N LYS A 328 -22.56 -21.57 -7.36
CA LYS A 328 -21.82 -22.79 -7.01
C LYS A 328 -20.30 -22.55 -7.01
N GLU A 329 -19.79 -21.77 -7.95
CA GLU A 329 -18.38 -21.33 -7.96
C GLU A 329 -18.04 -20.55 -6.68
N VAL A 330 -18.91 -19.62 -6.25
CA VAL A 330 -18.77 -18.91 -4.96
C VAL A 330 -18.76 -19.87 -3.77
N PHE A 331 -19.63 -20.87 -3.73
CA PHE A 331 -19.65 -21.84 -2.63
C PHE A 331 -18.34 -22.63 -2.52
N LEU A 332 -17.79 -23.08 -3.65
CA LEU A 332 -16.52 -23.81 -3.69
C LEU A 332 -15.32 -22.93 -3.33
N ALA A 333 -15.21 -21.74 -3.93
CA ALA A 333 -14.14 -20.78 -3.62
C ALA A 333 -14.22 -20.27 -2.16
N ARG A 334 -15.42 -20.19 -1.57
CA ARG A 334 -15.62 -19.86 -0.16
C ARG A 334 -15.11 -21.00 0.74
N ALA A 335 -15.29 -22.26 0.36
CA ALA A 335 -14.75 -23.39 1.10
C ALA A 335 -13.21 -23.41 1.06
N GLU A 336 -12.61 -23.25 -0.13
CA GLU A 336 -11.15 -23.08 -0.30
C GLU A 336 -10.62 -21.94 0.59
N ALA A 337 -11.19 -20.73 0.47
CA ALA A 337 -10.67 -19.56 1.16
C ALA A 337 -10.78 -19.67 2.70
N ASN A 338 -11.84 -20.31 3.21
CA ASN A 338 -11.98 -20.55 4.65
C ASN A 338 -11.00 -21.60 5.16
N ASP A 339 -10.77 -22.70 4.43
CA ASP A 339 -9.81 -23.77 4.79
C ASP A 339 -8.37 -23.21 4.76
N ASN A 340 -7.99 -22.55 3.67
CA ASN A 340 -6.69 -21.89 3.51
C ASN A 340 -6.45 -20.87 4.62
N LYS A 341 -7.41 -19.98 4.91
CA LYS A 341 -7.30 -19.04 6.04
C LYS A 341 -7.08 -19.76 7.37
N HIS A 342 -7.85 -20.82 7.64
CA HIS A 342 -7.78 -21.54 8.90
C HIS A 342 -6.42 -22.21 9.11
N TYR A 343 -5.92 -22.93 8.10
CA TYR A 343 -4.64 -23.63 8.20
C TYR A 343 -3.41 -22.72 8.08
N LEU A 344 -3.48 -21.60 7.35
CA LEU A 344 -2.36 -20.66 7.26
C LEU A 344 -2.19 -19.76 8.49
N TRP A 345 -3.27 -19.43 9.23
CA TRP A 345 -3.17 -18.48 10.34
C TRP A 345 -2.17 -18.86 11.46
N PRO A 346 -1.95 -20.15 11.81
CA PRO A 346 -0.85 -20.58 12.67
C PRO A 346 0.57 -20.16 12.23
N LEU A 347 0.80 -19.81 10.96
CA LEU A 347 2.07 -19.25 10.49
C LEU A 347 2.25 -17.76 10.86
N ALA A 348 1.17 -17.05 11.23
CA ALA A 348 1.21 -15.61 11.47
C ALA A 348 2.29 -15.23 12.49
N THR A 349 2.35 -15.92 13.63
CA THR A 349 3.35 -15.68 14.69
C THR A 349 4.79 -15.84 14.18
N TRP A 350 5.06 -16.83 13.32
CA TRP A 350 6.40 -17.05 12.76
C TRP A 350 6.75 -16.00 11.70
N PHE A 351 5.77 -15.54 10.90
CA PHE A 351 5.98 -14.48 9.92
C PHE A 351 6.06 -13.09 10.55
N GLU A 352 5.42 -12.86 11.69
CA GLU A 352 5.61 -11.67 12.53
C GLU A 352 7.01 -11.67 13.17
N GLN A 353 7.48 -12.81 13.69
CA GLN A 353 8.86 -12.94 14.16
C GLN A 353 9.87 -12.71 13.04
N LEU A 354 9.66 -13.29 11.85
CA LEU A 354 10.50 -13.09 10.67
C LEU A 354 10.55 -11.60 10.24
N ALA A 355 9.39 -10.95 10.18
CA ALA A 355 9.30 -9.53 9.82
C ALA A 355 9.90 -8.59 10.88
N ASN A 356 9.88 -8.96 12.16
CA ASN A 356 10.39 -8.16 13.28
C ASN A 356 11.83 -8.49 13.70
N ALA A 357 12.41 -9.60 13.25
CA ALA A 357 13.79 -10.00 13.55
C ALA A 357 14.78 -8.92 13.12
N GLN A 358 15.77 -8.62 13.97
CA GLN A 358 16.75 -7.56 13.73
C GLN A 358 18.05 -8.11 13.14
N THR A 359 18.40 -9.37 13.44
CA THR A 359 19.64 -9.98 12.95
C THR A 359 19.39 -11.20 12.05
N LEU A 360 20.33 -11.47 11.14
CA LEU A 360 20.27 -12.62 10.24
C LEU A 360 20.33 -13.99 10.98
N PRO A 361 21.08 -14.14 12.11
CA PRO A 361 21.01 -15.35 12.93
C PRO A 361 19.63 -15.63 13.56
N GLU A 362 18.86 -14.61 13.98
CA GLU A 362 17.47 -14.82 14.43
C GLU A 362 16.62 -15.43 13.31
N ILE A 363 16.75 -14.89 12.10
CA ILE A 363 16.02 -15.32 10.90
C ILE A 363 16.32 -16.77 10.55
N ARG A 364 17.59 -17.18 10.63
CA ARG A 364 18.05 -18.56 10.42
C ARG A 364 17.28 -19.56 11.30
N ASP A 365 17.08 -19.22 12.57
CA ASP A 365 16.54 -20.14 13.57
C ASP A 365 15.01 -20.32 13.44
N LEU A 366 14.32 -19.35 12.80
CA LEU A 366 12.90 -19.44 12.46
C LEU A 366 12.58 -20.43 11.33
N PHE A 367 13.56 -20.81 10.48
CA PHE A 367 13.28 -21.64 9.31
C PHE A 367 12.75 -23.03 9.67
N ARG A 368 13.32 -23.70 10.69
CA ARG A 368 12.89 -25.07 11.05
C ARG A 368 11.45 -25.11 11.60
N PRO A 369 11.01 -24.18 12.48
CA PRO A 369 9.60 -24.02 12.85
C PRO A 369 8.66 -23.67 11.68
N ILE A 370 9.07 -22.76 10.79
CA ILE A 370 8.26 -22.37 9.61
C ILE A 370 8.02 -23.58 8.70
N PHE A 371 9.07 -24.28 8.27
CA PHE A 371 8.92 -25.42 7.38
C PHE A 371 8.21 -26.62 8.05
N HIS A 372 8.33 -26.81 9.36
CA HIS A 372 7.54 -27.79 10.09
C HIS A 372 6.04 -27.48 9.99
N SER A 373 5.68 -26.22 10.26
CA SER A 373 4.31 -25.73 10.18
C SER A 373 3.73 -25.86 8.77
N ILE A 374 4.51 -25.53 7.74
CA ILE A 374 4.13 -25.72 6.32
C ILE A 374 3.88 -27.20 6.00
N LEU A 375 4.71 -28.14 6.49
CA LEU A 375 4.49 -29.58 6.27
C LEU A 375 3.24 -30.10 7.01
N LEU A 376 2.93 -29.59 8.21
CA LEU A 376 1.69 -29.91 8.92
C LEU A 376 0.45 -29.39 8.18
N ILE A 377 0.52 -28.18 7.62
CA ILE A 377 -0.52 -27.58 6.78
C ILE A 377 -0.75 -28.43 5.52
N TRP A 378 0.33 -28.79 4.82
CA TRP A 378 0.29 -29.60 3.61
C TRP A 378 -0.34 -31.00 3.84
N LYS A 379 -0.18 -31.57 5.04
CA LYS A 379 -0.85 -32.81 5.46
C LYS A 379 -2.33 -32.65 5.78
N SER A 380 -2.73 -31.49 6.29
CA SER A 380 -4.01 -31.31 6.99
C SER A 380 -5.06 -30.54 6.18
N SER A 381 -4.63 -29.53 5.41
CA SER A 381 -5.50 -28.75 4.55
C SER A 381 -5.95 -29.56 3.34
N ARG A 382 -7.18 -29.28 2.91
CA ARG A 382 -7.79 -29.91 1.72
C ARG A 382 -7.48 -29.16 0.43
N PHE A 383 -6.96 -27.95 0.52
CA PHE A 383 -6.73 -27.04 -0.61
C PHE A 383 -5.31 -26.44 -0.60
N TYR A 384 -4.71 -26.20 0.57
CA TYR A 384 -3.33 -25.72 0.73
C TYR A 384 -2.28 -26.84 0.71
N ASN A 385 -2.42 -27.74 -0.25
CA ASN A 385 -1.55 -28.91 -0.44
C ASN A 385 -1.15 -29.08 -1.93
N THR A 386 -1.07 -27.96 -2.66
CA THR A 386 -0.79 -27.91 -4.10
C THR A 386 0.54 -27.20 -4.41
N PRO A 387 1.31 -27.66 -5.42
CA PRO A 387 2.63 -27.10 -5.74
C PRO A 387 2.65 -25.59 -5.97
N ALA A 388 1.63 -25.03 -6.65
CA ALA A 388 1.55 -23.59 -6.95
C ALA A 388 1.46 -22.73 -5.68
N ARG A 389 0.60 -23.10 -4.72
CA ARG A 389 0.44 -22.39 -3.44
C ARG A 389 1.76 -22.37 -2.66
N LEU A 390 2.44 -23.52 -2.56
CA LEU A 390 3.74 -23.60 -1.90
C LEU A 390 4.84 -22.81 -2.65
N VAL A 391 4.79 -22.71 -3.98
CA VAL A 391 5.69 -21.83 -4.73
C VAL A 391 5.48 -20.36 -4.37
N VAL A 392 4.24 -19.90 -4.19
CA VAL A 392 3.97 -18.51 -3.76
C VAL A 392 4.57 -18.25 -2.38
N LEU A 393 4.24 -19.07 -1.40
CA LEU A 393 4.67 -18.88 -0.01
C LEU A 393 6.19 -18.89 0.15
N ILE A 394 6.88 -19.84 -0.48
CA ILE A 394 8.36 -19.91 -0.42
C ILE A 394 9.00 -18.71 -1.12
N ARG A 395 8.47 -18.23 -2.26
CA ARG A 395 8.99 -17.01 -2.91
C ARG A 395 8.78 -15.76 -2.04
N GLN A 396 7.66 -15.66 -1.32
CA GLN A 396 7.46 -14.58 -0.35
C GLN A 396 8.43 -14.67 0.85
N ILE A 397 8.75 -15.88 1.34
CA ILE A 397 9.78 -16.05 2.37
C ILE A 397 11.18 -15.69 1.83
N CYS A 398 11.53 -16.10 0.60
CA CYS A 398 12.76 -15.67 -0.07
C CYS A 398 12.86 -14.14 -0.16
N ASN A 399 11.77 -13.46 -0.55
CA ASN A 399 11.73 -11.99 -0.63
C ASN A 399 12.03 -11.33 0.71
N GLU A 400 11.46 -11.84 1.80
CA GLU A 400 11.68 -11.32 3.15
C GLU A 400 13.12 -11.56 3.63
N ILE A 401 13.71 -12.73 3.35
CA ILE A 401 15.12 -13.02 3.67
C ILE A 401 16.06 -12.05 2.92
N ILE A 402 15.84 -11.85 1.61
CA ILE A 402 16.61 -10.91 0.78
C ILE A 402 16.47 -9.48 1.32
N ARG A 403 15.24 -9.04 1.61
CA ARG A 403 14.97 -7.72 2.19
C ARG A 403 15.72 -7.50 3.50
N LYS A 404 15.77 -8.51 4.37
CA LYS A 404 16.50 -8.47 5.65
C LYS A 404 18.02 -8.46 5.46
N ALA A 405 18.55 -9.19 4.50
CA ALA A 405 19.97 -9.16 4.18
C ALA A 405 20.40 -7.81 3.56
N MET A 406 19.59 -7.23 2.69
CA MET A 406 19.82 -5.88 2.15
C MET A 406 19.66 -4.78 3.21
N MET A 407 18.76 -4.94 4.20
CA MET A 407 18.70 -4.04 5.36
C MET A 407 19.91 -4.15 6.30
N HIS A 408 20.63 -5.27 6.25
CA HIS A 408 21.87 -5.48 7.01
C HIS A 408 23.08 -4.91 6.25
N LEU A 409 23.15 -5.13 4.93
CA LEU A 409 24.17 -4.55 4.06
C LEU A 409 23.56 -4.12 2.71
N ASN A 410 23.46 -2.81 2.50
CA ASN A 410 23.11 -2.19 1.22
C ASN A 410 24.35 -1.55 0.56
N GLY A 411 24.22 -1.06 -0.67
CA GLY A 411 25.33 -0.45 -1.43
C GLY A 411 25.91 0.81 -0.77
N GLU A 412 25.09 1.60 -0.09
CA GLU A 412 25.54 2.76 0.70
C GLU A 412 26.45 2.32 1.85
N LYS A 413 25.98 1.40 2.71
CA LYS A 413 26.78 0.92 3.86
C LYS A 413 28.01 0.13 3.43
N LEU A 414 27.92 -0.61 2.32
CA LEU A 414 29.05 -1.27 1.67
C LEU A 414 30.18 -0.28 1.37
N PHE A 415 29.89 0.82 0.67
CA PHE A 415 30.92 1.79 0.32
C PHE A 415 31.37 2.66 1.51
N GLU A 416 30.49 2.95 2.46
CA GLU A 416 30.84 3.62 3.73
C GLU A 416 31.92 2.81 4.50
N LEU A 417 31.71 1.50 4.65
CA LEU A 417 32.66 0.61 5.33
C LEU A 417 33.95 0.41 4.54
N ILE A 418 33.89 0.37 3.20
CA ILE A 418 35.09 0.34 2.33
C ILE A 418 35.96 1.58 2.58
N ASP A 419 35.37 2.77 2.70
CA ASP A 419 36.11 4.02 2.92
C ASP A 419 36.54 4.26 4.37
N GLN A 420 35.91 3.58 5.32
CA GLN A 420 36.40 3.44 6.70
C GLN A 420 37.53 2.40 6.82
N GLY A 421 37.76 1.58 5.79
CA GLY A 421 38.73 0.49 5.78
C GLY A 421 38.25 -0.82 6.43
N GLU A 422 36.98 -0.89 6.84
CA GLU A 422 36.38 -2.02 7.57
C GLU A 422 35.96 -3.18 6.64
N LEU A 423 36.83 -3.54 5.69
CA LEU A 423 36.60 -4.60 4.70
C LEU A 423 36.32 -5.97 5.33
N GLU A 424 36.92 -6.26 6.49
CA GLU A 424 36.65 -7.48 7.26
C GLU A 424 35.19 -7.54 7.76
N GLN A 425 34.62 -6.40 8.16
CA GLN A 425 33.22 -6.31 8.58
C GLN A 425 32.30 -6.59 7.38
N VAL A 426 32.55 -5.95 6.24
CA VAL A 426 31.80 -6.18 5.00
C VAL A 426 31.83 -7.66 4.60
N ASN A 427 33.01 -8.27 4.58
CA ASN A 427 33.19 -9.68 4.27
C ASN A 427 32.40 -10.58 5.24
N SER A 428 32.44 -10.28 6.54
CA SER A 428 31.66 -10.99 7.57
C SER A 428 30.15 -10.87 7.32
N MET A 429 29.65 -9.67 7.01
CA MET A 429 28.23 -9.42 6.75
C MET A 429 27.71 -10.14 5.49
N LEU A 430 28.53 -10.20 4.43
CA LEU A 430 28.25 -10.98 3.22
C LEU A 430 28.26 -12.48 3.50
N GLN A 431 29.26 -12.98 4.24
CA GLN A 431 29.34 -14.40 4.62
C GLN A 431 28.16 -14.85 5.50
N VAL A 432 27.72 -14.04 6.47
CA VAL A 432 26.51 -14.33 7.25
C VAL A 432 25.27 -14.37 6.33
N SER A 433 25.15 -13.45 5.37
CA SER A 433 24.04 -13.41 4.41
C SER A 433 24.00 -14.67 3.53
N LEU A 434 25.15 -15.08 2.97
CA LEU A 434 25.30 -16.33 2.22
C LEU A 434 24.93 -17.56 3.07
N GLN A 435 25.45 -17.65 4.30
CA GLN A 435 25.19 -18.78 5.22
C GLN A 435 23.71 -18.91 5.57
N VAL A 436 23.00 -17.81 5.81
CA VAL A 436 21.55 -17.85 6.11
C VAL A 436 20.75 -18.27 4.86
N CYS A 437 21.07 -17.74 3.68
CA CYS A 437 20.42 -18.14 2.43
C CYS A 437 20.69 -19.62 2.08
N ALA A 438 21.90 -20.11 2.33
CA ALA A 438 22.25 -21.53 2.19
C ALA A 438 21.52 -22.42 3.22
N HIS A 439 21.39 -21.97 4.47
CA HIS A 439 20.63 -22.68 5.49
C HIS A 439 19.14 -22.78 5.14
N PHE A 440 18.54 -21.72 4.58
CA PHE A 440 17.16 -21.75 4.10
C PHE A 440 16.94 -22.84 3.04
N LYS A 441 17.82 -22.91 2.03
CA LYS A 441 17.81 -23.97 1.01
C LYS A 441 17.98 -25.36 1.63
N SER A 442 18.93 -25.53 2.56
CA SER A 442 19.17 -26.81 3.26
C SER A 442 17.92 -27.27 4.03
N VAL A 443 17.28 -26.39 4.80
CA VAL A 443 16.07 -26.74 5.55
C VAL A 443 14.89 -27.03 4.60
N TYR A 444 14.76 -26.31 3.48
CA TYR A 444 13.79 -26.70 2.44
C TYR A 444 14.03 -28.13 1.94
N PHE A 445 15.28 -28.51 1.66
CA PHE A 445 15.58 -29.87 1.19
C PHE A 445 15.34 -30.95 2.25
N ASP A 446 15.65 -30.69 3.53
CA ASP A 446 15.26 -31.56 4.66
C ASP A 446 13.75 -31.84 4.63
N TYR A 447 12.93 -30.79 4.50
CA TYR A 447 11.47 -30.92 4.53
C TYR A 447 10.89 -31.44 3.20
N LYS A 448 11.54 -31.20 2.06
CA LYS A 448 11.21 -31.83 0.79
C LYS A 448 11.39 -33.35 0.88
N ALA A 449 12.49 -33.82 1.47
CA ALA A 449 12.72 -35.25 1.72
C ALA A 449 11.67 -35.84 2.68
N LYS A 450 11.37 -35.15 3.80
CA LYS A 450 10.28 -35.55 4.72
C LYS A 450 8.91 -35.61 4.05
N SER A 451 8.60 -34.75 3.09
CA SER A 451 7.34 -34.82 2.35
C SER A 451 7.18 -36.13 1.56
N VAL A 452 8.29 -36.73 1.10
CA VAL A 452 8.30 -38.00 0.35
C VAL A 452 8.05 -39.19 1.27
N THR A 453 8.59 -39.19 2.49
CA THR A 453 8.40 -40.27 3.47
C THR A 453 7.09 -40.15 4.23
N GLU A 454 6.69 -38.94 4.61
CA GLU A 454 5.52 -38.68 5.47
C GLU A 454 4.23 -38.43 4.68
N VAL A 455 4.30 -38.11 3.38
CA VAL A 455 3.13 -37.85 2.50
C VAL A 455 3.35 -38.46 1.10
N PRO A 456 3.62 -39.78 0.96
CA PRO A 456 4.03 -40.38 -0.33
C PRO A 456 2.97 -40.25 -1.46
N GLY A 457 1.69 -40.11 -1.10
CA GLY A 457 0.60 -39.86 -2.07
C GLY A 457 0.56 -38.43 -2.62
N ASN A 458 1.10 -37.44 -1.90
CA ASN A 458 1.20 -36.04 -2.36
C ASN A 458 2.46 -35.36 -1.77
N PRO A 459 3.67 -35.71 -2.22
CA PRO A 459 4.91 -35.08 -1.76
C PRO A 459 5.19 -33.76 -2.51
N TRP A 460 6.19 -33.00 -2.07
CA TRP A 460 6.55 -31.69 -2.64
C TRP A 460 7.23 -31.81 -4.03
N ARG A 461 6.43 -32.13 -5.05
CA ARG A 461 6.84 -32.29 -6.46
C ARG A 461 7.04 -30.94 -7.17
N ILE A 462 7.95 -30.13 -6.65
CA ILE A 462 8.26 -28.78 -7.15
C ILE A 462 9.64 -28.75 -7.84
N GLN A 463 9.74 -28.00 -8.95
CA GLN A 463 10.99 -27.64 -9.59
C GLN A 463 11.72 -26.56 -8.77
N ASN A 464 12.94 -26.84 -8.31
CA ASN A 464 13.63 -25.97 -7.35
C ASN A 464 13.88 -24.55 -7.89
N ASN A 465 14.21 -24.42 -9.17
CA ASN A 465 14.53 -23.15 -9.82
C ASN A 465 13.36 -22.14 -9.73
N ALA A 466 12.11 -22.64 -9.78
CA ALA A 466 10.91 -21.81 -9.66
C ALA A 466 10.69 -21.23 -8.24
N LEU A 467 11.34 -21.81 -7.22
CA LEU A 467 11.31 -21.32 -5.84
C LEU A 467 12.41 -20.28 -5.57
N PHE A 468 13.60 -20.56 -6.09
CA PHE A 468 14.82 -19.89 -5.64
C PHE A 468 15.34 -18.82 -6.59
N ILE A 469 14.85 -18.66 -7.82
CA ILE A 469 15.40 -17.74 -8.85
C ILE A 469 15.88 -16.36 -8.34
N ARG A 470 15.14 -15.68 -7.45
CA ARG A 470 15.55 -14.37 -6.89
C ARG A 470 16.54 -14.49 -5.71
N LEU A 471 16.47 -15.58 -4.95
CA LEU A 471 17.45 -15.93 -3.91
C LEU A 471 18.78 -16.41 -4.53
N ASP A 472 18.71 -17.08 -5.68
CA ASP A 472 19.87 -17.48 -6.49
C ASP A 472 20.58 -16.22 -7.01
N ALA A 473 19.86 -15.29 -7.64
CA ALA A 473 20.40 -14.00 -8.05
C ALA A 473 20.99 -13.19 -6.87
N PHE A 474 20.40 -13.26 -5.67
CA PHE A 474 20.97 -12.65 -4.46
C PHE A 474 22.28 -13.28 -4.00
N LEU A 475 22.40 -14.62 -4.08
CA LEU A 475 23.64 -15.33 -3.76
C LEU A 475 24.76 -14.96 -4.74
N GLU A 476 24.49 -14.97 -6.05
CA GLU A 476 25.46 -14.54 -7.07
C GLU A 476 25.88 -13.07 -6.85
N ARG A 477 24.93 -12.17 -6.54
CA ARG A 477 25.25 -10.77 -6.20
C ARG A 477 26.16 -10.65 -4.97
N CYS A 478 25.93 -11.45 -3.93
CA CYS A 478 26.80 -11.49 -2.76
C CYS A 478 28.20 -12.04 -3.09
N HIS A 479 28.31 -13.00 -4.02
CA HIS A 479 29.61 -13.52 -4.49
C HIS A 479 30.37 -12.49 -5.34
N ASP A 480 29.69 -11.77 -6.24
CA ASP A 480 30.28 -10.67 -7.01
C ASP A 480 30.78 -9.55 -6.08
N VAL A 481 29.99 -9.14 -5.09
CA VAL A 481 30.44 -8.11 -4.12
C VAL A 481 31.59 -8.61 -3.22
N LEU A 482 31.70 -9.91 -2.93
CA LEU A 482 32.88 -10.49 -2.30
C LEU A 482 34.13 -10.47 -3.22
N GLU A 483 33.98 -10.64 -4.53
CA GLU A 483 35.08 -10.48 -5.49
C GLU A 483 35.58 -9.02 -5.53
N LEU A 484 34.65 -8.05 -5.41
CA LEU A 484 34.94 -6.63 -5.32
C LEU A 484 35.69 -6.29 -4.01
N THR A 485 35.21 -6.71 -2.84
CA THR A 485 35.85 -6.40 -1.55
C THR A 485 37.23 -7.05 -1.43
N GLN A 486 37.38 -8.31 -1.83
CA GLN A 486 38.67 -8.98 -1.92
C GLN A 486 39.61 -8.26 -2.89
N THR A 487 39.08 -7.72 -4.00
CA THR A 487 39.87 -6.94 -4.94
C THR A 487 40.37 -5.63 -4.35
N ILE A 488 39.51 -4.90 -3.63
CA ILE A 488 39.88 -3.65 -2.96
C ILE A 488 40.96 -3.93 -1.90
N TYR A 489 40.79 -4.95 -1.06
CA TYR A 489 41.78 -5.33 -0.04
C TYR A 489 43.17 -5.60 -0.64
N GLN A 490 43.23 -6.39 -1.71
CA GLN A 490 44.50 -6.72 -2.38
C GLN A 490 45.14 -5.52 -3.06
N PHE A 491 44.35 -4.69 -3.75
CA PHE A 491 44.89 -3.51 -4.46
C PHE A 491 45.26 -2.36 -3.51
N GLN A 492 44.65 -2.25 -2.33
CA GLN A 492 45.09 -1.29 -1.29
C GLN A 492 46.54 -1.51 -0.84
N LYS A 493 47.05 -2.75 -0.87
CA LYS A 493 48.46 -3.04 -0.55
C LYS A 493 49.45 -2.37 -1.51
N LEU A 494 49.03 -2.10 -2.76
CA LEU A 494 49.86 -1.43 -3.78
C LEU A 494 50.18 0.03 -3.43
N ALA A 495 49.40 0.66 -2.54
CA ALA A 495 49.50 2.08 -2.21
C ALA A 495 50.81 2.50 -1.50
N GLN A 496 51.53 1.55 -0.91
CA GLN A 496 52.76 1.78 -0.13
C GLN A 496 53.91 0.83 -0.57
N MET A 497 53.77 0.16 -1.71
CA MET A 497 54.67 -0.93 -2.11
C MET A 497 55.88 -0.42 -2.91
N GLU A 498 57.04 -0.35 -2.25
CA GLU A 498 58.31 0.01 -2.89
C GLU A 498 59.08 -1.22 -3.41
N ILE A 499 59.41 -1.22 -4.71
CA ILE A 499 60.26 -2.22 -5.34
C ILE A 499 61.72 -1.75 -5.27
N GLY A 500 62.59 -2.56 -4.66
CA GLY A 500 64.03 -2.32 -4.61
C GLY A 500 64.79 -2.77 -5.87
N GLY A 501 66.11 -2.58 -5.88
CA GLY A 501 67.00 -3.03 -6.97
C GLY A 501 67.25 -1.98 -8.05
N THR A 502 68.00 -2.36 -9.09
CA THR A 502 68.54 -1.44 -10.12
C THR A 502 67.45 -0.77 -10.97
N LYS A 503 66.32 -1.44 -11.22
CA LYS A 503 65.14 -0.85 -11.88
C LYS A 503 64.05 -0.39 -10.91
N GLY A 504 64.27 -0.52 -9.60
CA GLY A 504 63.25 -0.37 -8.56
C GLY A 504 62.37 0.88 -8.69
N LYS A 505 62.99 2.07 -8.79
CA LYS A 505 62.26 3.35 -8.93
C LYS A 505 61.31 3.41 -10.13
N THR A 506 61.65 2.78 -11.25
CA THR A 506 60.77 2.72 -12.43
C THR A 506 59.59 1.78 -12.17
N LEU A 507 59.87 0.61 -11.59
CA LEU A 507 58.87 -0.40 -11.30
C LEU A 507 57.88 0.07 -10.21
N THR A 508 58.36 0.74 -9.14
CA THR A 508 57.51 1.40 -8.13
C THR A 508 56.60 2.46 -8.75
N THR A 509 57.12 3.28 -9.67
CA THR A 509 56.28 4.23 -10.43
C THR A 509 55.18 3.51 -11.23
N SER A 510 55.48 2.36 -11.84
CA SER A 510 54.49 1.54 -12.54
C SER A 510 53.45 0.92 -11.60
N VAL A 511 53.83 0.49 -10.39
CA VAL A 511 52.89 0.03 -9.34
C VAL A 511 51.93 1.14 -8.94
N HIS A 512 52.46 2.32 -8.60
CA HIS A 512 51.61 3.45 -8.19
C HIS A 512 50.67 3.92 -9.30
N GLN A 513 51.07 3.82 -10.59
CA GLN A 513 50.17 4.06 -11.71
C GLN A 513 49.07 2.97 -11.82
N ILE A 514 49.41 1.69 -11.65
CA ILE A 514 48.39 0.60 -11.62
C ILE A 514 47.40 0.81 -10.48
N TYR A 515 47.86 1.30 -9.33
CA TYR A 515 47.00 1.66 -8.20
C TYR A 515 46.12 2.89 -8.49
N ALA A 516 46.65 3.93 -9.13
CA ALA A 516 45.87 5.10 -9.53
C ALA A 516 44.76 4.74 -10.54
N ASP A 517 45.09 3.94 -11.57
CA ASP A 517 44.12 3.44 -12.55
C ASP A 517 43.04 2.57 -11.88
N PHE A 518 43.39 1.81 -10.84
CA PHE A 518 42.43 1.05 -10.04
C PHE A 518 41.50 1.97 -9.24
N GLN A 519 42.01 3.04 -8.63
CA GLN A 519 41.19 4.00 -7.88
C GLN A 519 40.20 4.74 -8.80
N GLU A 520 40.57 5.07 -10.04
CA GLU A 520 39.62 5.58 -11.04
C GLU A 520 38.53 4.54 -11.36
N THR A 521 38.93 3.29 -11.57
CA THR A 521 38.00 2.17 -11.87
C THR A 521 37.02 1.92 -10.70
N LEU A 522 37.49 2.02 -9.45
CA LEU A 522 36.66 1.91 -8.25
C LEU A 522 35.75 3.12 -8.07
N ALA A 523 36.22 4.33 -8.38
CA ALA A 523 35.40 5.55 -8.35
C ALA A 523 34.25 5.50 -9.36
N GLN A 524 34.45 4.88 -10.53
CA GLN A 524 33.36 4.64 -11.49
C GLN A 524 32.27 3.73 -10.87
N MET A 525 32.66 2.60 -10.25
CA MET A 525 31.72 1.70 -9.57
C MET A 525 31.00 2.32 -8.36
N LYS A 526 31.58 3.33 -7.70
CA LYS A 526 30.93 4.07 -6.61
C LYS A 526 29.89 5.09 -7.09
N ASN A 527 30.04 5.62 -8.31
CA ASN A 527 29.20 6.69 -8.85
C ASN A 527 27.99 6.18 -9.68
N VAL A 528 27.71 4.87 -9.63
CA VAL A 528 26.52 4.26 -10.25
C VAL A 528 25.24 4.83 -9.65
N GLN A 529 24.19 4.96 -10.46
CA GLN A 529 22.94 5.65 -10.09
C GLN A 529 21.90 4.72 -9.45
N TYR A 530 22.34 3.62 -8.83
CA TYR A 530 21.51 2.58 -8.23
C TYR A 530 22.26 1.92 -7.06
N ASP A 531 21.55 1.23 -6.15
CA ASP A 531 22.19 0.51 -5.04
C ASP A 531 22.87 -0.76 -5.56
N LEU A 532 24.17 -0.94 -5.28
CA LEU A 532 24.95 -2.08 -5.78
C LEU A 532 24.38 -3.46 -5.33
N MET A 533 23.60 -3.52 -4.26
CA MET A 533 22.94 -4.74 -3.79
C MET A 533 21.54 -4.95 -4.40
N ASP A 534 20.99 -3.99 -5.15
CA ASP A 534 19.64 -4.12 -5.75
C ASP A 534 19.60 -5.11 -6.93
N LEU A 535 18.74 -6.11 -6.79
CA LEU A 535 18.53 -7.19 -7.76
C LEU A 535 17.66 -6.76 -8.94
N ASP A 536 16.86 -5.70 -8.79
CA ASP A 536 16.03 -5.17 -9.87
C ASP A 536 16.82 -4.16 -10.75
N ALA A 537 18.04 -3.76 -10.34
CA ALA A 537 18.94 -2.85 -11.03
C ALA A 537 19.66 -3.52 -12.23
N LYS A 538 19.03 -3.42 -13.41
CA LYS A 538 19.45 -4.09 -14.66
C LYS A 538 20.86 -3.76 -15.17
N HIS A 539 21.41 -2.61 -14.81
CA HIS A 539 22.73 -2.17 -15.29
C HIS A 539 23.91 -2.81 -14.56
N PHE A 540 23.67 -3.45 -13.41
CA PHE A 540 24.72 -4.08 -12.61
C PHE A 540 25.58 -5.07 -13.41
N GLU A 541 24.98 -5.91 -14.26
CA GLU A 541 25.73 -6.94 -14.99
C GLU A 541 26.72 -6.33 -15.99
N ASP A 542 26.33 -5.26 -16.67
CA ASP A 542 27.18 -4.53 -17.63
C ASP A 542 28.31 -3.75 -16.89
N ASP A 543 27.95 -2.97 -15.87
CA ASP A 543 28.90 -2.14 -15.10
C ASP A 543 29.92 -3.02 -14.35
N PHE A 544 29.46 -4.12 -13.73
CA PHE A 544 30.33 -5.05 -13.02
C PHE A 544 31.19 -5.89 -13.98
N TYR A 545 30.71 -6.19 -15.20
CA TYR A 545 31.53 -6.79 -16.25
C TYR A 545 32.63 -5.83 -16.75
N ALA A 546 32.33 -4.53 -16.87
CA ALA A 546 33.33 -3.52 -17.20
C ALA A 546 34.40 -3.42 -16.11
N PHE A 547 34.00 -3.39 -14.83
CA PHE A 547 34.93 -3.44 -13.69
C PHE A 547 35.82 -4.69 -13.71
N ARG A 548 35.24 -5.89 -13.83
CA ARG A 548 36.01 -7.16 -13.92
C ARG A 548 36.96 -7.15 -15.12
N SER A 549 36.54 -6.62 -16.25
CA SER A 549 37.38 -6.49 -17.45
C SER A 549 38.58 -5.56 -17.24
N LYS A 550 38.39 -4.42 -16.56
CA LYS A 550 39.47 -3.46 -16.27
C LYS A 550 40.42 -3.97 -15.18
N ASN A 551 39.89 -4.55 -14.10
CA ASN A 551 40.67 -5.25 -13.05
C ASN A 551 41.62 -6.30 -13.68
N LYS A 552 41.14 -7.07 -14.66
CA LYS A 552 41.90 -8.08 -15.41
C LYS A 552 42.94 -7.53 -16.40
N GLU A 553 42.88 -6.25 -16.76
CA GLU A 553 43.97 -5.54 -17.44
C GLU A 553 45.07 -5.17 -16.44
N LEU A 554 44.67 -4.60 -15.29
CA LEU A 554 45.57 -4.16 -14.23
C LEU A 554 46.35 -5.34 -13.61
N GLU A 555 45.72 -6.50 -13.40
CA GLU A 555 46.40 -7.74 -13.01
C GLU A 555 47.54 -8.14 -13.95
N ARG A 556 47.33 -8.06 -15.26
CA ARG A 556 48.34 -8.45 -16.26
C ARG A 556 49.50 -7.45 -16.29
N ARG A 557 49.22 -6.17 -16.10
CA ARG A 557 50.23 -5.13 -15.93
C ARG A 557 51.05 -5.37 -14.65
N LEU A 558 50.40 -5.71 -13.55
CA LEU A 558 51.04 -6.04 -12.28
C LEU A 558 51.91 -7.30 -12.38
N ALA A 559 51.42 -8.37 -13.00
CA ALA A 559 52.19 -9.59 -13.29
C ALA A 559 53.43 -9.30 -14.16
N SER A 560 53.34 -8.37 -15.13
CA SER A 560 54.50 -7.93 -15.92
C SER A 560 55.54 -7.17 -15.07
N VAL A 561 55.10 -6.34 -14.12
CA VAL A 561 55.99 -5.65 -13.16
C VAL A 561 56.68 -6.66 -12.22
N ILE A 562 55.94 -7.64 -11.70
CA ILE A 562 56.47 -8.72 -10.85
C ILE A 562 57.55 -9.51 -11.60
N ASN A 563 57.27 -9.93 -12.85
CA ASN A 563 58.23 -10.59 -13.72
C ASN A 563 59.53 -9.77 -13.89
N GLN A 564 59.41 -8.47 -14.15
CA GLN A 564 60.56 -7.59 -14.36
C GLN A 564 61.38 -7.36 -13.08
N ALA A 565 60.73 -7.26 -11.92
CA ALA A 565 61.40 -7.16 -10.62
C ALA A 565 62.17 -8.44 -10.28
N PHE A 566 61.53 -9.61 -10.49
CA PHE A 566 62.13 -10.93 -10.28
C PHE A 566 63.34 -11.20 -11.20
N ASP A 567 63.30 -10.72 -12.45
CA ASP A 567 64.42 -10.84 -13.39
C ASP A 567 65.56 -9.84 -13.11
N ASP A 568 65.27 -8.66 -12.55
CA ASP A 568 66.31 -7.70 -12.09
C ASP A 568 67.00 -8.18 -10.80
N ALA A 569 66.32 -9.01 -9.99
CA ALA A 569 66.86 -9.61 -8.78
C ALA A 569 67.91 -10.70 -9.08
N LYS A 570 69.19 -10.30 -8.94
CA LYS A 570 70.38 -11.13 -9.24
C LYS A 570 70.69 -12.23 -8.22
N THR A 571 70.10 -12.19 -7.02
CA THR A 571 70.31 -13.19 -5.97
C THR A 571 69.01 -13.90 -5.64
N ILE A 572 69.10 -15.17 -5.24
CA ILE A 572 67.93 -15.97 -4.79
C ILE A 572 67.23 -15.30 -3.61
N VAL A 573 67.97 -14.77 -2.64
CA VAL A 573 67.42 -13.99 -1.51
C VAL A 573 66.69 -12.72 -1.99
N GLY A 574 67.21 -12.05 -3.02
CA GLY A 574 66.52 -10.90 -3.64
C GLY A 574 65.25 -11.29 -4.39
N ARG A 575 65.19 -12.50 -4.97
CA ARG A 575 63.98 -13.04 -5.61
C ARG A 575 62.92 -13.44 -4.61
N PHE A 576 63.29 -14.10 -3.51
CA PHE A 576 62.36 -14.37 -2.41
C PHE A 576 61.84 -13.05 -1.83
N LYS A 577 62.71 -12.11 -1.44
CA LYS A 577 62.28 -10.78 -0.97
C LYS A 577 61.38 -10.04 -1.97
N CYS A 578 61.58 -10.25 -3.28
CA CYS A 578 60.69 -9.72 -4.29
C CYS A 578 59.31 -10.40 -4.27
N LEU A 579 59.21 -11.71 -4.03
CA LEU A 579 57.92 -12.41 -3.90
C LEU A 579 57.20 -12.02 -2.61
N ASP A 580 57.94 -11.92 -1.49
CA ASP A 580 57.42 -11.51 -0.17
C ASP A 580 56.70 -10.15 -0.26
N CYS A 581 57.24 -9.20 -1.04
CA CYS A 581 56.60 -7.90 -1.26
C CYS A 581 55.22 -7.96 -1.94
N PHE A 582 54.86 -9.07 -2.60
CA PHE A 582 53.56 -9.26 -3.26
C PHE A 582 52.75 -10.43 -2.66
N GLU A 583 53.04 -10.88 -1.43
CA GLU A 583 52.46 -12.12 -0.85
C GLU A 583 50.92 -12.19 -0.96
N ASP A 584 50.20 -11.14 -0.51
CA ASP A 584 48.72 -11.00 -0.61
C ASP A 584 48.16 -11.08 -2.05
N LEU A 585 49.01 -10.94 -3.07
CA LEU A 585 48.66 -10.89 -4.49
C LEU A 585 49.03 -12.19 -5.23
N LEU A 586 49.84 -13.07 -4.63
CA LEU A 586 50.30 -14.32 -5.25
C LEU A 586 49.15 -15.29 -5.55
N ASP A 587 48.06 -15.23 -4.77
CA ASP A 587 46.87 -16.06 -4.97
C ASP A 587 46.00 -15.65 -6.17
N ARG A 588 46.25 -14.48 -6.80
CA ARG A 588 45.55 -14.13 -8.04
C ARG A 588 46.00 -15.05 -9.16
N GLN A 589 45.07 -15.78 -9.77
CA GLN A 589 45.38 -16.83 -10.74
C GLN A 589 46.25 -16.36 -11.92
N ILE A 590 46.11 -15.10 -12.39
CA ILE A 590 47.00 -14.55 -13.43
C ILE A 590 48.44 -14.42 -12.93
N ILE A 591 48.64 -13.86 -11.73
CA ILE A 591 49.98 -13.69 -11.11
C ILE A 591 50.57 -15.07 -10.78
N LYS A 592 49.77 -15.98 -10.23
CA LYS A 592 50.15 -17.37 -9.92
C LYS A 592 50.65 -18.13 -11.14
N ASN A 593 49.89 -18.14 -12.24
CA ASN A 593 50.27 -18.79 -13.50
C ASN A 593 51.54 -18.19 -14.13
N GLU A 594 51.83 -16.92 -13.85
CA GLU A 594 53.05 -16.26 -14.28
C GLU A 594 54.26 -16.74 -13.44
N LEU A 595 54.06 -16.82 -12.12
CA LEU A 595 55.09 -17.17 -11.17
C LEU A 595 55.41 -18.66 -11.12
N GLU A 596 54.47 -19.58 -11.33
CA GLU A 596 54.75 -21.01 -11.42
C GLU A 596 55.74 -21.34 -12.56
N ARG A 597 55.63 -20.62 -13.68
CA ARG A 597 56.58 -20.68 -14.80
C ARG A 597 57.98 -20.18 -14.40
N LYS A 598 58.06 -19.13 -13.58
CA LYS A 598 59.34 -18.62 -13.02
C LYS A 598 59.91 -19.50 -11.91
N HIS A 599 59.07 -20.12 -11.08
CA HIS A 599 59.48 -21.00 -9.99
C HIS A 599 60.16 -22.26 -10.53
N THR A 600 59.64 -22.80 -11.64
CA THR A 600 60.29 -23.88 -12.41
C THR A 600 61.71 -23.51 -12.86
N SER A 601 61.91 -22.25 -13.31
CA SER A 601 63.24 -21.73 -13.68
C SER A 601 64.15 -21.54 -12.46
N LEU A 602 63.61 -21.11 -11.31
CA LEU A 602 64.35 -21.04 -10.04
C LEU A 602 64.88 -22.42 -9.63
N ILE A 603 64.02 -23.44 -9.62
CA ILE A 603 64.38 -24.83 -9.29
C ILE A 603 65.45 -25.35 -10.27
N ALA A 604 65.29 -25.13 -11.57
CA ALA A 604 66.30 -25.49 -12.57
C ALA A 604 67.66 -24.82 -12.28
N SER A 605 67.67 -23.51 -11.96
CA SER A 605 68.90 -22.79 -11.60
C SER A 605 69.57 -23.28 -10.31
N HIS A 606 68.81 -23.92 -9.41
CA HIS A 606 69.31 -24.54 -8.18
C HIS A 606 69.90 -25.95 -8.37
N LEU A 607 69.61 -26.62 -9.49
CA LEU A 607 70.10 -27.98 -9.77
C LEU A 607 71.43 -28.02 -10.53
N VAL A 608 71.78 -26.97 -11.27
CA VAL A 608 73.04 -26.85 -12.03
C VAL A 608 74.33 -26.76 -11.18
N PRO A 609 74.36 -26.21 -9.94
CA PRO A 609 75.60 -26.07 -9.15
C PRO A 609 76.31 -27.37 -8.72
N TRP A 610 75.71 -28.54 -8.95
CA TRP A 610 76.22 -29.84 -8.48
C TRP A 610 76.77 -30.74 -9.61
N ALA A 611 77.10 -30.16 -10.77
CA ALA A 611 77.49 -30.88 -11.98
C ALA A 611 78.85 -30.40 -12.57
N TRP A 612 79.89 -30.34 -11.72
CA TRP A 612 81.31 -30.22 -12.08
C TRP A 612 82.18 -31.02 -11.10
#